data_AF-A0A940X5J8-F1
#
_entry.id   AF-A0A940X5J8-F1
#
_cell.length_a   1.000
_cell.length_b   1.000
_cell.length_c   1.000
_cell.angle_alpha   90.00
_cell.angle_beta   90.00
_cell.angle_gamma   90.00
#
_symmetry.space_group_name_H-M   'P 1'
#
loop_
_entity.id
_entity.type
_entity.pdbx_description
1 polymer ?
#
loop_
_entity_poly.entity_id
_entity_poly.type
_entity_poly.pdbx_seq_one_letter_code
_entity_poly.pdbx_strand_id
1 'polypeptide(L)'
;MSGYRFSFDPRNLSALVALGWLASFAHEFTHHAAAALLCGGVGRMSLSLFVTADGCGARWPWTTAAGPLLSYVLMWTGMALLLRRRAIWWGFALVISNKPLMRLVTAVAGGGDERMLWDLASVGSSRWLATASVALLCLPPLAACWRALAPPRRGPVLAGALMLPMLPLLGVPFLDHAFYGGWISGERVLPAMFGVPWSVWEIEVGVLILLLALHGALVRRGRALTAFGAT
;
A
#
# COMPACT_ATOMS: atom_id res chain seq x y z
N MET A 1 16.29 14.10 24.45
CA MET A 1 16.06 13.66 23.05
C MET A 1 14.89 14.45 22.48
N SER A 2 15.12 15.41 21.58
CA SER A 2 14.02 16.10 20.89
C SER A 2 13.36 15.11 19.93
N GLY A 3 12.21 14.58 20.33
CA GLY A 3 11.41 13.72 19.45
C GLY A 3 10.99 14.51 18.21
N TYR A 4 11.09 13.89 17.03
CA TYR A 4 10.54 14.47 15.83
C TYR A 4 9.01 14.61 16.01
N ARG A 5 8.49 15.80 15.72
CA ARG A 5 7.05 16.04 15.73
C ARG A 5 6.57 15.82 14.31
N PHE A 6 6.08 14.62 14.00
CA PHE A 6 5.31 14.44 12.78
C PHE A 6 4.11 15.38 12.86
N SER A 7 4.10 16.39 12.00
CA SER A 7 3.02 17.37 11.96
C SER A 7 1.82 16.70 11.30
N PHE A 8 0.82 16.37 12.11
CA PHE A 8 -0.51 15.91 11.66
C PHE A 8 -1.32 17.06 11.04
N ASP A 9 -0.66 17.88 10.22
CA ASP A 9 -1.37 18.90 9.45
C ASP A 9 -1.97 18.28 8.19
N PRO A 10 -3.06 18.87 7.65
CA PRO A 10 -3.76 18.34 6.49
C PRO A 10 -2.88 18.10 5.26
N ARG A 11 -1.75 18.82 5.11
CA ARG A 11 -0.87 18.66 3.94
C ARG A 11 -0.11 17.35 4.03
N ASN A 12 0.46 17.05 5.19
CA ASN A 12 1.16 15.78 5.41
C ASN A 12 0.20 14.59 5.35
N LEU A 13 -1.03 14.76 5.84
CA LEU A 13 -2.06 13.72 5.77
C LEU A 13 -2.50 13.43 4.34
N SER A 14 -2.78 14.47 3.54
CA SER A 14 -3.12 14.29 2.12
C SER A 14 -1.98 13.64 1.32
N ALA A 15 -0.74 14.05 1.57
CA ALA A 15 0.42 13.43 0.94
C ALA A 15 0.58 11.95 1.34
N LEU A 16 0.33 11.61 2.61
CA LEU A 16 0.37 10.24 3.09
C LEU A 16 -0.73 9.37 2.47
N VAL A 17 -1.94 9.92 2.29
CA VAL A 17 -3.05 9.24 1.61
C VAL A 17 -2.71 9.01 0.13
N ALA A 18 -2.18 10.02 -0.56
CA ALA A 18 -1.72 9.88 -1.94
C ALA A 18 -0.64 8.81 -2.09
N LEU A 19 0.34 8.79 -1.18
CA LEU A 19 1.39 7.77 -1.18
C LEU A 19 0.82 6.38 -0.87
N GLY A 20 -0.16 6.27 0.04
CA GLY A 20 -0.84 5.00 0.33
C GLY A 20 -1.61 4.45 -0.87
N TRP A 21 -2.28 5.31 -1.62
CA TRP A 21 -2.93 4.94 -2.89
C TRP A 21 -1.91 4.42 -3.90
N LEU A 22 -0.85 5.19 -4.16
CA LEU A 22 0.23 4.80 -5.07
C LEU A 22 0.94 3.51 -4.65
N ALA A 23 1.20 3.34 -3.35
CA ALA A 23 1.82 2.12 -2.83
C ALA A 23 0.89 0.91 -2.98
N SER A 24 -0.43 1.11 -2.88
CA SER A 24 -1.41 0.06 -3.15
C SER A 24 -1.38 -0.38 -4.60
N PHE A 25 -1.45 0.57 -5.54
CA PHE A 25 -1.39 0.25 -6.96
C PHE A 25 -0.03 -0.37 -7.34
N ALA A 26 1.07 0.19 -6.85
CA ALA A 26 2.41 -0.33 -7.12
C ALA A 26 2.57 -1.78 -6.62
N HIS A 27 1.96 -2.13 -5.50
CA HIS A 27 1.96 -3.50 -4.98
C HIS A 27 1.25 -4.47 -5.95
N GLU A 28 0.02 -4.17 -6.36
CA GLU A 28 -0.74 -4.99 -7.32
C GLU A 28 -0.05 -5.06 -8.69
N PHE A 29 0.43 -3.92 -9.18
CA PHE A 29 1.14 -3.84 -10.44
C PHE A 29 2.44 -4.65 -10.42
N THR A 30 3.10 -4.76 -9.26
CA THR A 30 4.32 -5.56 -9.12
C THR A 30 4.04 -7.06 -9.27
N HIS A 31 2.93 -7.55 -8.72
CA HIS A 31 2.51 -8.93 -8.98
C HIS A 31 2.30 -9.18 -10.47
N HIS A 32 1.58 -8.28 -11.12
CA HIS A 32 1.23 -8.39 -12.54
C HIS A 32 2.46 -8.29 -13.45
N ALA A 33 3.35 -7.33 -13.19
CA ALA A 33 4.60 -7.18 -13.93
C ALA A 33 5.53 -8.39 -13.72
N ALA A 34 5.63 -8.91 -12.49
CA ALA A 34 6.38 -10.13 -12.21
C ALA A 34 5.78 -11.34 -12.91
N ALA A 35 4.45 -11.44 -12.98
CA ALA A 35 3.77 -12.49 -13.74
C ALA A 35 4.09 -12.41 -15.24
N ALA A 36 4.01 -11.22 -15.83
CA ALA A 36 4.38 -11.04 -17.23
C ALA A 36 5.83 -11.49 -17.52
N LEU A 37 6.75 -11.12 -16.63
CA LEU A 37 8.17 -11.46 -16.78
C LEU A 37 8.45 -12.95 -16.56
N LEU A 38 7.91 -13.56 -15.50
CA LEU A 38 8.24 -14.93 -15.08
C LEU A 38 7.43 -15.99 -15.83
N CYS A 39 6.16 -15.70 -16.14
CA CYS A 39 5.28 -16.60 -16.87
C CYS A 39 5.46 -16.47 -18.40
N GLY A 40 6.11 -15.40 -18.89
CA GLY A 40 6.34 -15.17 -20.32
C GLY A 40 5.08 -14.71 -21.09
N GLY A 41 4.04 -14.30 -20.38
CA GLY A 41 2.76 -13.88 -20.94
C GLY A 41 2.06 -12.90 -20.02
N VAL A 42 1.35 -11.94 -20.60
CA VAL A 42 0.63 -10.92 -19.85
C VAL A 42 -0.71 -11.50 -19.38
N GLY A 43 -0.90 -11.53 -18.06
CA GLY A 43 -2.14 -11.94 -17.44
C GLY A 43 -3.20 -10.84 -17.46
N ARG A 44 -4.06 -10.82 -16.43
CA ARG A 44 -5.09 -9.80 -16.24
C ARG A 44 -4.96 -9.18 -14.87
N MET A 45 -5.09 -7.87 -14.79
CA MET A 45 -5.08 -7.12 -13.55
C MET A 45 -6.25 -6.13 -13.54
N SER A 46 -6.75 -5.85 -12.35
CA SER A 46 -7.77 -4.84 -12.07
C SER A 46 -7.29 -3.93 -10.92
N LEU A 47 -8.19 -3.32 -10.14
CA LEU A 47 -7.78 -2.37 -9.08
C LEU A 47 -7.11 -3.06 -7.88
N SER A 48 -7.52 -4.29 -7.55
CA SER A 48 -7.06 -5.00 -6.36
C SER A 48 -6.82 -6.50 -6.59
N LEU A 49 -6.92 -6.96 -7.83
CA LEU A 49 -6.75 -8.35 -8.19
C LEU A 49 -5.84 -8.47 -9.39
N PHE A 50 -5.13 -9.59 -9.46
CA PHE A 50 -4.39 -10.01 -10.63
C PHE A 50 -4.56 -11.51 -10.86
N VAL A 51 -4.42 -11.92 -12.11
CA VAL A 51 -4.45 -13.30 -12.58
C VAL A 51 -3.30 -13.46 -13.55
N THR A 52 -2.48 -14.48 -13.33
CA THR A 52 -1.35 -14.82 -14.21
C THR A 52 -1.83 -15.33 -15.57
N ALA A 53 -0.98 -15.27 -16.59
CA ALA A 53 -1.28 -15.91 -17.87
C ALA A 53 -1.39 -17.44 -17.73
N ASP A 54 -2.11 -18.06 -18.66
CA ASP A 54 -2.25 -19.51 -18.74
C ASP A 54 -0.88 -20.19 -18.82
N GLY A 55 -0.73 -21.30 -18.09
CA GLY A 55 0.51 -22.08 -18.13
C GLY A 55 1.67 -21.53 -17.28
N CYS A 56 1.45 -20.56 -16.38
CA CYS A 56 2.53 -20.08 -15.49
C CYS A 56 3.16 -21.19 -14.61
N GLY A 57 2.42 -22.27 -14.34
CA GLY A 57 2.92 -23.48 -13.69
C GLY A 57 3.58 -23.19 -12.33
N ALA A 58 4.71 -23.83 -12.04
CA ALA A 58 5.41 -23.71 -10.76
C ALA A 58 5.97 -22.32 -10.43
N ARG A 59 5.83 -21.32 -11.33
CA ARG A 59 6.37 -19.97 -11.12
C ARG A 59 5.41 -19.01 -10.46
N TRP A 60 4.10 -19.31 -10.44
CA TRP A 60 3.08 -18.43 -9.85
C TRP A 60 3.37 -18.00 -8.39
N PRO A 61 3.99 -18.82 -7.51
CA PRO A 61 4.26 -18.36 -6.15
C PRO A 61 5.19 -17.15 -6.11
N TRP A 62 6.13 -17.05 -7.05
CA TRP A 62 7.05 -15.92 -7.15
C TRP A 62 6.35 -14.65 -7.63
N THR A 63 5.29 -14.77 -8.43
CA THR A 63 4.47 -13.64 -8.85
C THR A 63 3.66 -13.12 -7.66
N THR A 64 3.10 -14.01 -6.85
CA THR A 64 2.43 -13.67 -5.57
C THR A 64 3.40 -13.13 -4.52
N ALA A 65 4.67 -13.54 -4.51
CA ALA A 65 5.65 -12.98 -3.57
C ALA A 65 6.10 -11.56 -3.93
N ALA A 66 6.00 -11.16 -5.20
CA ALA A 66 6.58 -9.91 -5.71
C ALA A 66 5.96 -8.65 -5.09
N GLY A 67 4.63 -8.59 -4.95
CA GLY A 67 3.96 -7.46 -4.32
C GLY A 67 4.37 -7.26 -2.85
N PRO A 68 4.25 -8.27 -1.97
CA PRO A 68 4.69 -8.17 -0.57
C PRO A 68 6.16 -7.80 -0.46
N LEU A 69 7.02 -8.39 -1.31
CA LEU A 69 8.45 -8.08 -1.35
C LEU A 69 8.69 -6.57 -1.56
N LEU A 70 8.04 -5.95 -2.56
CA LEU A 70 8.14 -4.50 -2.77
C LEU A 70 7.71 -3.74 -1.51
N SER A 71 6.55 -4.06 -0.95
CA SER A 71 6.04 -3.36 0.23
C SER A 71 7.00 -3.45 1.42
N TYR A 72 7.55 -4.63 1.69
CA TYR A 72 8.51 -4.81 2.77
C TYR A 72 9.82 -4.08 2.50
N VAL A 73 10.36 -4.10 1.28
CA VAL A 73 11.56 -3.32 0.92
C VAL A 73 11.33 -1.83 1.20
N LEU A 74 10.18 -1.29 0.82
CA LEU A 74 9.84 0.11 1.08
C LEU A 74 9.69 0.41 2.57
N MET A 75 9.05 -0.47 3.34
CA MET A 75 8.93 -0.32 4.79
C MET A 75 10.29 -0.35 5.49
N TRP A 76 11.15 -1.29 5.16
CA TRP A 76 12.49 -1.41 5.75
C TRP A 76 13.40 -0.26 5.33
N THR A 77 13.25 0.25 4.10
CA THR A 77 13.90 1.49 3.66
C THR A 77 13.43 2.68 4.49
N GLY A 78 12.11 2.78 4.72
CA GLY A 78 11.54 3.81 5.59
C GLY A 78 12.06 3.73 7.03
N MET A 79 12.17 2.52 7.58
CA MET A 79 12.80 2.28 8.88
C MET A 79 14.26 2.76 8.91
N ALA A 80 15.05 2.42 7.89
CA ALA A 80 16.45 2.84 7.81
C ALA A 80 16.59 4.39 7.80
N LEU A 81 15.70 5.10 7.10
CA LEU A 81 15.65 6.56 7.12
C LEU A 81 15.35 7.12 8.52
N LEU A 82 14.36 6.53 9.21
CA LEU A 82 13.99 6.91 10.59
C LEU A 82 15.15 6.69 11.56
N LEU A 83 15.80 5.53 11.51
CA LEU A 83 16.92 5.18 12.40
C LEU A 83 18.14 6.09 12.17
N ARG A 84 18.43 6.44 10.92
CA ARG A 84 19.50 7.38 10.55
C ARG A 84 19.12 8.85 10.80
N ARG A 85 17.88 9.13 11.24
CA ARG A 85 17.32 10.47 11.40
C ARG A 85 17.41 11.33 10.13
N ARG A 86 17.38 10.69 8.96
CA ARG A 86 17.40 11.35 7.65
C ARG A 86 16.00 11.32 7.07
N ALA A 87 15.53 12.47 6.56
CA ALA A 87 14.24 12.55 5.89
C ALA A 87 13.10 11.87 6.68
N ILE A 88 12.96 12.22 7.97
CA ILE A 88 12.11 11.49 8.94
C ILE A 88 10.66 11.36 8.44
N TRP A 89 10.13 12.40 7.80
CA TRP A 89 8.79 12.36 7.19
C TRP A 89 8.68 11.26 6.13
N TRP A 90 9.62 11.19 5.18
CA TRP A 90 9.66 10.16 4.15
C TRP A 90 9.84 8.76 4.74
N GLY A 91 10.70 8.63 5.76
CA GLY A 91 10.86 7.38 6.48
C GLY A 91 9.54 6.90 7.09
N PHE A 92 8.81 7.79 7.77
CA PHE A 92 7.50 7.50 8.33
C PHE A 92 6.47 7.17 7.25
N ALA A 93 6.39 8.00 6.20
CA ALA A 93 5.42 7.85 5.13
C ALA A 93 5.61 6.55 4.33
N LEU A 94 6.85 6.14 4.05
CA LEU A 94 7.16 4.88 3.37
C LEU A 94 6.72 3.66 4.19
N VAL A 95 6.90 3.67 5.51
CA VAL A 95 6.41 2.57 6.37
C VAL A 95 4.89 2.50 6.34
N ILE A 96 4.23 3.64 6.56
CA ILE A 96 2.78 3.68 6.78
C ILE A 96 1.99 3.48 5.48
N SER A 97 2.45 4.05 4.36
CA SER A 97 1.80 3.91 3.05
C SER A 97 1.74 2.47 2.54
N ASN A 98 2.63 1.59 3.02
CA ASN A 98 2.64 0.17 2.70
C ASN A 98 1.67 -0.68 3.57
N LYS A 99 0.71 -0.02 4.23
CA LYS A 99 -0.46 -0.60 4.89
C LYS A 99 -0.12 -1.74 5.88
N PRO A 100 0.85 -1.56 6.80
CA PRO A 100 1.24 -2.63 7.72
C PRO A 100 0.09 -3.10 8.61
N LEU A 101 -0.84 -2.21 8.99
CA LEU A 101 -2.04 -2.58 9.74
C LEU A 101 -2.94 -3.52 8.92
N MET A 102 -3.20 -3.20 7.65
CA MET A 102 -4.01 -4.04 6.77
C MET A 102 -3.39 -5.43 6.63
N ARG A 103 -2.07 -5.51 6.41
CA ARG A 103 -1.35 -6.79 6.32
C ARG A 103 -1.49 -7.61 7.60
N LEU A 104 -1.28 -6.99 8.77
CA LEU A 104 -1.43 -7.67 10.06
C LEU A 104 -2.85 -8.21 10.27
N VAL A 105 -3.86 -7.38 10.01
CA VAL A 105 -5.27 -7.78 10.15
C VAL A 105 -5.61 -8.90 9.19
N THR A 106 -5.23 -8.77 7.91
CA THR A 106 -5.50 -9.77 6.88
C THR A 106 -4.81 -11.10 7.20
N ALA A 107 -3.54 -11.09 7.63
CA ALA A 107 -2.83 -12.30 8.01
C ALA A 107 -3.49 -13.00 9.21
N VAL A 108 -3.88 -12.25 10.25
CA VAL A 108 -4.60 -12.77 11.41
C VAL A 108 -5.97 -13.31 11.02
N ALA A 109 -6.69 -12.66 10.11
CA ALA A 109 -7.96 -13.14 9.56
C ALA A 109 -7.80 -14.38 8.66
N GLY A 110 -6.56 -14.76 8.34
CA GLY A 110 -6.26 -15.87 7.45
C GLY A 110 -6.50 -15.49 5.99
N GLY A 111 -6.14 -14.30 5.55
CA GLY A 111 -6.11 -13.93 4.13
C GLY A 111 -4.73 -13.43 3.71
N GLY A 112 -4.68 -12.84 2.51
CA GLY A 112 -3.51 -12.12 1.99
C GLY A 112 -2.50 -13.02 1.27
N ASP A 113 -1.58 -12.37 0.56
CA ASP A 113 -0.56 -13.02 -0.25
C ASP A 113 0.34 -13.92 0.59
N GLU A 114 0.72 -13.47 1.78
CA GLU A 114 1.62 -14.21 2.65
C GLU A 114 1.00 -15.55 3.09
N ARG A 115 -0.33 -15.58 3.34
CA ARG A 115 -1.02 -16.85 3.59
C ARG A 115 -1.00 -17.73 2.35
N MET A 116 -1.33 -17.19 1.17
CA MET A 116 -1.35 -17.95 -0.08
C MET A 116 0.00 -18.64 -0.34
N LEU A 117 1.11 -17.98 0.00
CA LEU A 117 2.45 -18.56 -0.08
C LEU A 117 2.68 -19.66 0.97
N TRP A 118 2.24 -19.46 2.22
CA TRP A 118 2.41 -20.46 3.27
C TRP A 118 1.50 -21.69 3.09
N ASP A 119 0.34 -21.55 2.42
CA ASP A 119 -0.53 -22.67 2.06
C ASP A 119 0.19 -23.69 1.15
N LEU A 120 1.24 -23.28 0.42
CA LEU A 120 2.10 -24.17 -0.37
C LEU A 120 3.07 -25.00 0.48
N ALA A 121 3.55 -24.43 1.58
CA ALA A 121 4.61 -25.03 2.40
C ALA A 121 4.06 -25.84 3.58
N SER A 122 2.91 -25.46 4.13
CA SER A 122 2.31 -26.15 5.28
C SER A 122 0.79 -26.05 5.26
N VAL A 123 0.16 -27.18 4.90
CA VAL A 123 -1.29 -27.35 5.01
C VAL A 123 -1.67 -27.36 6.50
N GLY A 124 -2.52 -26.42 6.92
CA GLY A 124 -3.08 -26.36 8.28
C GLY A 124 -2.38 -25.38 9.24
N SER A 125 -1.11 -25.05 9.03
CA SER A 125 -0.40 -24.05 9.86
C SER A 125 -0.14 -22.71 9.14
N SER A 126 -0.54 -22.59 7.88
CA SER A 126 -0.27 -21.44 7.02
C SER A 126 -0.71 -20.10 7.62
N ARG A 127 -1.89 -20.03 8.24
CA ARG A 127 -2.40 -18.82 8.92
C ARG A 127 -1.43 -18.31 9.98
N TRP A 128 -0.92 -19.19 10.83
CA TRP A 128 -0.04 -18.81 11.93
C TRP A 128 1.36 -18.45 11.43
N LEU A 129 1.86 -19.17 10.44
CA LEU A 129 3.14 -18.86 9.79
C LEU A 129 3.08 -17.53 9.03
N ALA A 130 1.99 -17.25 8.33
CA ALA A 130 1.73 -15.96 7.68
C ALA A 130 1.64 -14.85 8.73
N THR A 131 0.87 -15.05 9.80
CA THR A 131 0.76 -14.07 10.88
C THR A 131 2.12 -13.77 11.52
N ALA A 132 2.92 -14.80 11.82
CA ALA A 132 4.24 -14.65 12.42
C ALA A 132 5.22 -13.93 11.48
N SER A 133 5.26 -14.29 10.19
CA SER A 133 6.13 -13.65 9.20
C SER A 133 5.73 -12.20 8.95
N VAL A 134 4.44 -11.90 8.78
CA VAL A 134 3.93 -10.53 8.64
C VAL A 134 4.23 -9.71 9.89
N ALA A 135 4.03 -10.27 11.08
CA ALA A 135 4.40 -9.59 12.34
C ALA A 135 5.90 -9.29 12.41
N LEU A 136 6.75 -10.25 12.07
CA LEU A 136 8.20 -10.08 12.06
C LEU A 136 8.64 -8.98 11.08
N LEU A 137 7.99 -8.88 9.92
CA LEU A 137 8.35 -7.90 8.89
C LEU A 137 7.72 -6.52 9.10
N CYS A 138 6.54 -6.44 9.75
CA CYS A 138 5.83 -5.18 9.99
C CYS A 138 6.17 -4.51 11.33
N LEU A 139 6.35 -5.28 12.40
CA LEU A 139 6.51 -4.71 13.74
C LEU A 139 7.80 -3.89 13.93
N PRO A 140 8.98 -4.27 13.41
CA PRO A 140 10.18 -3.46 13.57
C PRO A 140 10.07 -2.07 12.91
N PRO A 141 9.62 -1.93 11.64
CA PRO A 141 9.36 -0.62 11.05
C PRO A 141 8.31 0.19 11.82
N LEU A 142 7.23 -0.44 12.29
CA LEU A 142 6.21 0.22 13.12
C LEU A 142 6.76 0.71 14.46
N ALA A 143 7.64 -0.07 15.10
CA ALA A 143 8.30 0.33 16.33
C ALA A 143 9.23 1.54 16.10
N ALA A 144 9.90 1.61 14.94
CA ALA A 144 10.68 2.80 14.56
C ALA A 144 9.78 4.02 14.36
N CYS A 145 8.63 3.88 13.70
CA CYS A 145 7.62 4.94 13.60
C CYS A 145 7.14 5.41 14.98
N TRP A 146 6.77 4.48 15.87
CA TRP A 146 6.34 4.80 17.24
C TRP A 146 7.38 5.62 18.01
N ARG A 147 8.65 5.19 17.96
CA ARG A 147 9.77 5.86 18.63
C ARG A 147 10.05 7.24 18.06
N ALA A 148 9.79 7.46 16.77
CA ALA A 148 9.97 8.75 16.12
C ALA A 148 8.96 9.81 16.58
N LEU A 149 7.77 9.42 17.07
CA LEU A 149 6.70 10.33 17.48
C LEU A 149 6.95 11.00 18.85
N ALA A 150 6.26 12.10 19.14
CA ALA A 150 6.33 12.79 20.42
C ALA A 150 5.47 12.10 21.51
N PRO A 151 5.97 11.87 22.75
CA PRO A 151 5.31 11.07 23.80
C PRO A 151 3.83 11.35 24.08
N PRO A 152 3.38 12.61 24.29
CA PRO A 152 2.03 12.84 24.81
C PRO A 152 0.91 12.47 23.83
N ARG A 153 1.22 12.20 22.55
CA ARG A 153 0.22 11.87 21.53
C ARG A 153 0.58 10.68 20.64
N ARG A 154 1.60 9.87 20.97
CA ARG A 154 2.10 8.79 20.09
C ARG A 154 1.01 7.82 19.66
N GLY A 155 0.18 7.37 20.60
CA GLY A 155 -0.94 6.44 20.40
C GLY A 155 -1.90 6.90 19.31
N PRO A 156 -2.69 7.96 19.56
CA PRO A 156 -3.67 8.45 18.61
C PRO A 156 -3.08 8.85 17.25
N VAL A 157 -1.87 9.43 17.26
CA VAL A 157 -1.14 9.84 16.06
C VAL A 157 -0.77 8.63 15.21
N LEU A 158 -0.17 7.58 15.80
CA LEU A 158 0.14 6.37 15.03
C LEU A 158 -1.13 5.67 14.53
N ALA A 159 -2.17 5.57 15.36
CA ALA A 159 -3.44 4.97 14.98
C ALA A 159 -4.09 5.70 13.79
N GLY A 160 -4.14 7.04 13.85
CA GLY A 160 -4.63 7.87 12.75
C GLY A 160 -3.80 7.71 11.47
N ALA A 161 -2.47 7.67 11.58
CA ALA A 161 -1.59 7.42 10.44
C ALA A 161 -1.85 6.04 9.80
N LEU A 162 -2.12 5.01 10.60
CA LEU A 162 -2.39 3.66 10.08
C LEU A 162 -3.76 3.54 9.40
N MET A 163 -4.77 4.25 9.91
CA MET A 163 -6.14 4.15 9.41
C MET A 163 -6.38 5.06 8.19
N LEU A 164 -5.83 6.28 8.19
CA LEU A 164 -6.20 7.31 7.20
C LEU A 164 -5.90 6.91 5.74
N PRO A 165 -4.73 6.34 5.40
CA PRO A 165 -4.43 5.92 4.02
C PRO A 165 -5.32 4.76 3.55
N MET A 166 -5.97 4.05 4.48
CA MET A 166 -6.87 2.95 4.13
C MET A 166 -8.25 3.44 3.69
N LEU A 167 -8.67 4.65 4.08
CA LEU A 167 -10.03 5.14 3.81
C LEU A 167 -10.41 5.11 2.32
N PRO A 168 -9.58 5.62 1.39
CA PRO A 168 -9.92 5.55 -0.04
C PRO A 168 -9.94 4.11 -0.58
N LEU A 169 -9.23 3.19 0.09
CA LEU A 169 -9.08 1.80 -0.34
C LEU A 169 -10.22 0.90 0.13
N LEU A 170 -11.00 1.31 1.14
CA LEU A 170 -12.09 0.48 1.68
C LEU A 170 -13.15 0.11 0.63
N GLY A 171 -13.42 1.02 -0.32
CA GLY A 171 -14.39 0.78 -1.39
C GLY A 171 -13.83 -0.03 -2.56
N VAL A 172 -12.50 -0.15 -2.67
CA VAL A 172 -11.86 -0.74 -3.86
C VAL A 172 -12.29 -2.18 -4.10
N PRO A 173 -12.29 -3.11 -3.13
CA PRO A 173 -12.69 -4.49 -3.40
C PRO A 173 -14.12 -4.64 -3.94
N PHE A 174 -15.04 -3.80 -3.46
CA PHE A 174 -16.44 -3.81 -3.90
C PHE A 174 -16.58 -3.29 -5.33
N LEU A 175 -15.90 -2.18 -5.65
CA LEU A 175 -15.85 -1.65 -7.01
C LEU A 175 -15.18 -2.63 -7.95
N ASP A 176 -14.08 -3.24 -7.52
CA ASP A 176 -13.30 -4.17 -8.32
C ASP A 176 -14.13 -5.40 -8.70
N HIS A 177 -14.83 -5.99 -7.72
CA HIS A 177 -15.75 -7.09 -7.98
C HIS A 177 -16.91 -6.69 -8.92
N ALA A 178 -17.54 -5.54 -8.68
CA ALA A 178 -18.71 -5.10 -9.45
C ALA A 178 -18.39 -4.76 -10.92
N PHE A 179 -17.26 -4.10 -11.17
CA PHE A 179 -16.91 -3.60 -12.50
C PHE A 179 -15.94 -4.52 -13.27
N TYR A 180 -15.04 -5.19 -12.56
CA TYR A 180 -13.95 -5.96 -13.16
C TYR A 180 -14.02 -7.47 -12.86
N GLY A 181 -15.00 -7.96 -12.09
CA GLY A 181 -15.16 -9.39 -11.80
C GLY A 181 -15.19 -10.26 -13.06
N GLY A 182 -16.00 -9.89 -14.07
CA GLY A 182 -16.06 -10.61 -15.35
C GLY A 182 -14.79 -10.49 -16.20
N TRP A 183 -14.02 -9.40 -16.04
CA TRP A 183 -12.71 -9.24 -16.68
C TRP A 183 -11.68 -10.19 -16.06
N ILE A 184 -11.65 -10.26 -14.73
CA ILE A 184 -10.77 -11.14 -13.96
C ILE A 184 -11.12 -12.62 -14.17
N SER A 185 -12.41 -12.98 -14.28
CA SER A 185 -12.81 -14.36 -14.58
C SER A 185 -12.57 -14.73 -16.05
N GLY A 186 -12.73 -13.78 -16.97
CA GLY A 186 -12.48 -13.96 -18.41
C GLY A 186 -13.75 -14.06 -19.24
N GLU A 187 -14.88 -13.90 -18.57
CA GLU A 187 -16.21 -13.85 -19.18
C GLU A 187 -16.43 -12.55 -19.97
N ARG A 188 -15.70 -11.48 -19.64
CA ARG A 188 -15.79 -10.18 -20.33
C ARG A 188 -14.43 -9.73 -20.83
N VAL A 189 -14.37 -9.33 -22.09
CA VAL A 189 -13.20 -8.65 -22.67
C VAL A 189 -13.38 -7.14 -22.50
N LEU A 190 -12.36 -6.48 -21.95
CA LEU A 190 -12.28 -5.03 -21.84
C LEU A 190 -11.09 -4.53 -22.68
N PRO A 191 -11.17 -3.31 -23.26
CA PRO A 191 -10.02 -2.70 -23.89
C PRO A 191 -8.95 -2.44 -22.84
N ALA A 192 -7.77 -3.04 -23.03
CA ALA A 192 -6.72 -3.09 -22.04
C ALA A 192 -5.35 -2.83 -22.68
N MET A 193 -4.45 -2.23 -21.88
CA MET A 193 -3.03 -2.11 -22.20
C MET A 193 -2.27 -2.93 -21.17
N PHE A 194 -1.40 -3.82 -21.65
CA PHE A 194 -0.59 -4.68 -20.78
C PHE A 194 -1.45 -5.44 -19.75
N GLY A 195 -2.59 -6.01 -20.16
CA GLY A 195 -3.46 -6.81 -19.27
C GLY A 195 -4.20 -5.99 -18.21
N VAL A 196 -4.14 -4.66 -18.27
CA VAL A 196 -4.85 -3.74 -17.36
C VAL A 196 -5.86 -2.94 -18.18
N PRO A 197 -7.17 -2.97 -17.84
CA PRO A 197 -8.19 -2.17 -18.53
C PRO A 197 -7.87 -0.68 -18.52
N TRP A 198 -8.19 0.04 -19.59
CA TRP A 198 -7.97 1.50 -19.65
C TRP A 198 -8.67 2.26 -18.52
N SER A 199 -9.87 1.82 -18.14
CA SER A 199 -10.61 2.41 -17.04
C SER A 199 -9.91 2.28 -15.67
N VAL A 200 -9.07 1.26 -15.47
CA VAL A 200 -8.23 1.15 -14.26
C VAL A 200 -7.18 2.26 -14.28
N TRP A 201 -6.46 2.44 -15.39
CA TRP A 201 -5.49 3.54 -15.53
C TRP A 201 -6.11 4.91 -15.34
N GLU A 202 -7.31 5.13 -15.89
CA GLU A 202 -8.06 6.38 -15.72
C GLU A 202 -8.42 6.64 -14.25
N ILE A 203 -8.87 5.62 -13.52
CA ILE A 203 -9.16 5.72 -12.08
C ILE A 203 -7.87 6.07 -11.32
N GLU A 204 -6.77 5.36 -11.58
CA GLU A 204 -5.50 5.58 -10.89
C GLU A 204 -4.96 7.00 -11.11
N VAL A 205 -4.94 7.46 -12.38
CA VAL A 205 -4.52 8.81 -12.73
C VAL A 205 -5.49 9.85 -12.19
N GLY A 206 -6.79 9.63 -12.29
CA GLY A 206 -7.83 10.55 -11.81
C GLY A 206 -7.78 10.75 -10.29
N VAL A 207 -7.68 9.65 -9.52
CA VAL A 207 -7.54 9.70 -8.07
C VAL A 207 -6.23 10.39 -7.68
N LEU A 208 -5.11 10.09 -8.36
CA LEU A 208 -3.85 10.76 -8.11
C LEU A 208 -3.93 12.27 -8.35
N ILE A 209 -4.49 12.71 -9.49
CA ILE A 209 -4.68 14.12 -9.81
C ILE A 209 -5.54 14.81 -8.75
N LEU A 210 -6.64 14.18 -8.33
CA LEU A 210 -7.53 14.71 -7.29
C LEU A 210 -6.78 14.89 -5.96
N LEU A 211 -6.00 13.89 -5.53
CA LEU A 211 -5.23 13.94 -4.29
C LEU A 211 -4.12 15.00 -4.35
N LEU A 212 -3.44 15.15 -5.49
CA LEU A 212 -2.44 16.19 -5.72
C LEU A 212 -3.06 17.60 -5.75
N ALA A 213 -4.22 17.75 -6.39
CA ALA A 213 -4.95 19.02 -6.41
C ALA A 213 -5.42 19.42 -5.00
N LEU A 214 -5.96 18.47 -4.23
CA LEU A 214 -6.32 18.66 -2.83
C LEU A 214 -5.10 19.07 -1.99
N HIS A 215 -3.98 18.36 -2.15
CA HIS A 215 -2.73 18.71 -1.47
C HIS A 215 -2.28 20.14 -1.82
N GLY A 216 -2.27 20.50 -3.11
CA GLY A 216 -1.92 21.83 -3.58
C GLY A 216 -2.84 22.93 -3.03
N ALA A 217 -4.14 22.67 -2.91
CA ALA A 217 -5.09 23.58 -2.28
C ALA A 217 -4.79 23.80 -0.78
N LEU A 218 -4.48 22.73 -0.04
CA LEU A 218 -4.12 22.79 1.39
C LEU A 218 -2.78 23.52 1.61
N VAL A 219 -1.82 23.35 0.70
CA VAL A 219 -0.56 24.11 0.71
C VAL A 219 -0.83 25.60 0.51
N ARG A 220 -1.60 25.98 -0.51
CA ARG A 220 -1.95 27.38 -0.78
C ARG A 220 -2.69 28.03 0.40
N ARG A 221 -3.72 27.37 0.94
CA ARG A 221 -4.51 27.89 2.07
C ARG A 221 -3.65 28.19 3.29
N GLY A 222 -2.75 27.29 3.68
CA GLY A 222 -1.91 27.55 4.85
C GLY A 222 -0.85 28.64 4.62
N ARG A 223 -0.43 28.92 3.37
CA ARG A 223 0.45 30.07 3.07
C ARG A 223 -0.30 31.40 3.21
N ALA A 224 -1.56 31.44 2.78
CA ALA A 224 -2.39 32.63 2.94
C ALA A 224 -2.62 32.96 4.42
N LEU A 225 -2.96 31.96 5.25
CA LEU A 225 -3.18 32.17 6.69
C LEU A 225 -1.94 32.69 7.43
N THR A 226 -0.74 32.21 7.06
CA THR A 226 0.52 32.74 7.64
C THR A 226 0.81 34.18 7.22
N ALA A 227 0.37 34.61 6.02
CA ALA A 227 0.56 35.98 5.55
C ALA A 227 -0.37 36.97 6.28
N PHE A 228 -1.63 36.59 6.54
CA PHE A 228 -2.59 37.42 7.28
C PHE A 228 -2.30 37.52 8.79
N GLY A 229 -1.65 36.53 9.39
CA GLY A 229 -1.26 36.58 10.80
C GLY A 229 0.01 37.38 11.09
N ALA A 230 0.69 37.88 10.06
CA ALA A 230 1.93 38.64 10.16
C ALA A 230 1.74 40.16 9.95
N THR A 231 0.49 40.60 9.73
CA THR A 231 0.05 42.00 9.65
C THR A 231 -0.68 42.40 10.93
#